data_AF-A0A1E7N150-F1
#
_entry.id   AF-A0A1E7N150-F1
#
_cell.length_a   1.000
_cell.length_b   1.000
_cell.length_c   1.000
_cell.angle_alpha   90.00
_cell.angle_beta   90.00
_cell.angle_gamma   90.00
#
_symmetry.space_group_name_H-M   'P 1'
#
loop_
_entity.id
_entity.type
_entity.pdbx_description
1 polymer ?
#
loop_
_entity_poly.entity_id
_entity_poly.type
_entity_poly.pdbx_seq_one_letter_code
_entity_poly.pdbx_strand_id
1 'polypeptide(L)'
;MNDEDLRLAPRTRAADLLTWAAAAGHDRAPVAEAPLRTVLALLELGESRMHDGWPELTSDAVEHLLYERLHLYVQPAPEDDPLAYGDAVRLLVDHQRAAKRLNAKRQERLHAEAEWQGEVAAGLLRRADLVTWPRLYAVLLHAHGVDVTDPAAVREWLTGFAGLDEEQRLAGYEALVPTGWLDEPDEQGWGPGRVLSVGMATDGARRLLEQGLMRRSYRNLAELTALGRPMPEELAGDFEEFEAAAAEVALDLIGEWTVPGLPRLLVEEFPELAPEPGAEEIDAYLAQLPPE
;
A
#
# COMPACT_ATOMS: atom_id res chain seq x y z
N MET A 1 -7.83 -16.01 -20.84
CA MET A 1 -7.75 -16.17 -19.39
C MET A 1 -6.77 -17.30 -19.14
N ASN A 2 -5.63 -16.99 -18.53
CA ASN A 2 -4.57 -17.94 -18.18
C ASN A 2 -4.83 -18.43 -16.74
N ASP A 3 -4.32 -19.60 -16.33
CA ASP A 3 -4.41 -20.06 -14.91
C ASP A 3 -3.83 -19.03 -13.92
N GLU A 4 -2.99 -18.13 -14.43
CA GLU A 4 -2.42 -17.00 -13.71
C GLU A 4 -3.41 -15.91 -13.30
N ASP A 5 -4.58 -15.81 -13.98
CA ASP A 5 -5.65 -14.84 -13.65
C ASP A 5 -6.40 -15.23 -12.36
N LEU A 6 -6.14 -16.43 -11.83
CA LEU A 6 -6.78 -17.01 -10.65
C LEU A 6 -5.97 -16.83 -9.37
N ARG A 7 -4.73 -16.34 -9.48
CA ARG A 7 -3.91 -15.98 -8.32
C ARG A 7 -4.54 -14.82 -7.58
N LEU A 8 -4.46 -14.83 -6.25
CA LEU A 8 -4.96 -13.75 -5.39
C LEU A 8 -4.29 -12.40 -5.67
N ALA A 9 -2.96 -12.39 -5.74
CA ALA A 9 -2.17 -11.17 -5.95
C ALA A 9 -2.45 -10.53 -7.33
N PRO A 10 -2.58 -9.20 -7.42
CA PRO A 10 -2.71 -8.49 -8.68
C PRO A 10 -1.54 -8.78 -9.61
N ARG A 11 -1.83 -9.00 -10.90
CA ARG A 11 -0.79 -9.13 -11.92
C ARG A 11 -0.77 -7.87 -12.75
N THR A 12 0.12 -6.98 -12.37
CA THR A 12 0.14 -5.64 -12.95
C THR A 12 0.79 -5.67 -14.33
N ARG A 13 0.17 -4.98 -15.29
CA ARG A 13 0.69 -4.83 -16.65
C ARG A 13 1.75 -3.72 -16.75
N ALA A 14 2.56 -3.54 -15.69
CA ALA A 14 3.54 -2.46 -15.60
C ALA A 14 4.58 -2.56 -16.72
N ALA A 15 5.12 -3.75 -16.98
CA ALA A 15 6.08 -3.98 -18.07
C ALA A 15 5.51 -3.65 -19.46
N ASP A 16 4.25 -3.99 -19.72
CA ASP A 16 3.56 -3.64 -20.97
C ASP A 16 3.47 -2.11 -21.11
N LEU A 17 3.10 -1.42 -20.03
CA LEU A 17 2.96 0.03 -20.04
C LEU A 17 4.30 0.74 -20.22
N LEU A 18 5.37 0.29 -19.56
CA LEU A 18 6.72 0.83 -19.74
C LEU A 18 7.24 0.59 -21.16
N THR A 19 6.99 -0.60 -21.72
CA THR A 19 7.34 -0.92 -23.11
C THR A 19 6.60 -0.01 -24.09
N TRP A 20 5.29 0.20 -23.86
CA TRP A 20 4.50 1.14 -24.64
C TRP A 20 5.03 2.57 -24.52
N ALA A 21 5.37 3.02 -23.31
CA ALA A 21 5.88 4.36 -23.05
C ALA A 21 7.19 4.64 -23.81
N ALA A 22 8.10 3.67 -23.79
CA ALA A 22 9.37 3.72 -24.52
C ALA A 22 9.16 3.77 -26.04
N ALA A 23 8.21 2.98 -26.57
CA ALA A 23 7.88 2.96 -27.99
C ALA A 23 7.15 4.23 -28.47
N ALA A 24 6.35 4.85 -27.60
CA ALA A 24 5.61 6.08 -27.90
C ALA A 24 6.50 7.33 -27.94
N GLY A 25 7.78 7.22 -27.53
CA GLY A 25 8.72 8.34 -27.52
C GLY A 25 8.31 9.44 -26.55
N HIS A 26 7.78 9.07 -25.38
CA HIS A 26 7.39 10.05 -24.37
C HIS A 26 8.58 10.91 -23.95
N ASP A 27 8.44 12.24 -24.11
CA ASP A 27 9.45 13.23 -23.71
C ASP A 27 9.56 13.43 -22.17
N ARG A 28 8.79 12.68 -21.38
CA ARG A 28 8.84 12.73 -19.90
C ARG A 28 9.95 11.83 -19.37
N ALA A 29 10.40 12.13 -18.15
CA ALA A 29 11.30 11.26 -17.43
C ALA A 29 10.68 9.84 -17.30
N PRO A 30 11.48 8.77 -17.44
CA PRO A 30 10.97 7.42 -17.27
C PRO A 30 10.38 7.24 -15.88
N VAL A 31 9.14 6.73 -15.82
CA VAL A 31 8.51 6.35 -14.54
C VAL A 31 9.17 5.05 -14.05
N ALA A 32 9.57 5.03 -12.78
CA ALA A 32 10.12 3.83 -12.16
C ALA A 32 9.07 2.69 -12.11
N GLU A 33 9.53 1.45 -12.29
CA GLU A 33 8.63 0.31 -12.38
C GLU A 33 7.88 0.02 -11.08
N ALA A 34 8.54 0.16 -9.92
CA ALA A 34 7.93 -0.14 -8.62
C ALA A 34 6.70 0.75 -8.32
N PRO A 35 6.77 2.10 -8.38
CA PRO A 35 5.59 2.96 -8.23
C PRO A 35 4.46 2.62 -9.18
N LEU A 36 4.79 2.26 -10.43
CA LEU A 36 3.79 1.87 -11.41
C LEU A 36 3.10 0.55 -11.08
N ARG A 37 3.86 -0.47 -10.65
CA ARG A 37 3.28 -1.73 -10.17
C ARG A 37 2.37 -1.47 -8.98
N THR A 38 2.81 -0.70 -7.99
CA THR A 38 2.00 -0.35 -6.81
C THR A 38 0.70 0.35 -7.20
N VAL A 39 0.75 1.37 -8.06
CA VAL A 39 -0.45 2.09 -8.53
C VAL A 39 -1.43 1.14 -9.22
N LEU A 40 -0.94 0.30 -10.14
CA LEU A 40 -1.79 -0.65 -10.86
C LEU A 40 -2.41 -1.69 -9.92
N ALA A 41 -1.64 -2.21 -8.96
CA ALA A 41 -2.13 -3.18 -7.98
C ALA A 41 -3.20 -2.57 -7.07
N LEU A 42 -2.96 -1.37 -6.53
CA LEU A 42 -3.92 -0.70 -5.66
C LEU A 42 -5.21 -0.30 -6.39
N LEU A 43 -5.13 0.13 -7.65
CA LEU A 43 -6.30 0.40 -8.48
C LEU A 43 -7.09 -0.89 -8.78
N GLU A 44 -6.42 -1.99 -9.08
CA GLU A 44 -7.07 -3.29 -9.34
C GLU A 44 -7.77 -3.85 -8.10
N LEU A 45 -7.13 -3.73 -6.93
CA LEU A 45 -7.69 -4.10 -5.63
C LEU A 45 -8.74 -3.10 -5.11
N GLY A 46 -8.85 -1.94 -5.75
CA GLY A 46 -9.89 -0.96 -5.47
C GLY A 46 -11.21 -1.28 -6.14
N GLU A 47 -12.10 -0.30 -6.09
CA GLU A 47 -13.44 -0.40 -6.68
C GLU A 47 -13.46 -0.02 -8.17
N SER A 48 -12.30 0.29 -8.76
CA SER A 48 -12.18 0.60 -10.18
C SER A 48 -12.59 -0.58 -11.04
N ARG A 49 -13.40 -0.29 -12.06
CA ARG A 49 -13.78 -1.26 -13.09
C ARG A 49 -12.56 -1.63 -13.93
N MET A 50 -12.50 -2.88 -14.40
CA MET A 50 -11.45 -3.33 -15.31
C MET A 50 -11.97 -3.37 -16.74
N HIS A 51 -11.19 -2.84 -17.68
CA HIS A 51 -11.47 -2.85 -19.11
C HIS A 51 -10.23 -3.32 -19.90
N ASP A 52 -10.36 -4.47 -20.57
CA ASP A 52 -9.27 -5.23 -21.22
C ASP A 52 -8.01 -5.36 -20.35
N GLY A 53 -8.19 -5.68 -19.06
CA GLY A 53 -7.10 -5.85 -18.10
C GLY A 53 -6.45 -4.55 -17.62
N TRP A 54 -7.12 -3.40 -17.74
CA TRP A 54 -6.68 -2.11 -17.19
C TRP A 54 -7.75 -1.48 -16.30
N PRO A 55 -7.37 -0.86 -15.16
CA PRO A 55 -8.33 -0.16 -14.32
C PRO A 55 -8.85 1.10 -15.00
N GLU A 56 -10.15 1.36 -14.92
CA GLU A 56 -10.78 2.60 -15.39
C GLU A 56 -10.36 3.77 -14.48
N LEU A 57 -9.84 4.85 -15.09
CA LEU A 57 -9.47 6.05 -14.36
C LEU A 57 -10.59 7.09 -14.39
N THR A 58 -11.07 7.42 -13.20
CA THR A 58 -11.96 8.56 -12.90
C THR A 58 -11.25 9.50 -11.92
N SER A 59 -11.76 10.72 -11.73
CA SER A 59 -11.20 11.63 -10.72
C SER A 59 -11.28 11.00 -9.32
N ASP A 60 -12.43 10.44 -8.98
CA ASP A 60 -12.66 9.73 -7.71
C ASP A 60 -11.69 8.55 -7.53
N ALA A 61 -11.38 7.80 -8.59
CA ALA A 61 -10.41 6.70 -8.52
C ALA A 61 -8.98 7.21 -8.26
N VAL A 62 -8.62 8.37 -8.80
CA VAL A 62 -7.30 9.00 -8.57
C VAL A 62 -7.21 9.53 -7.15
N GLU A 63 -8.24 10.22 -6.66
CA GLU A 63 -8.34 10.71 -5.29
C GLU A 63 -8.27 9.55 -4.29
N HIS A 64 -9.15 8.56 -4.43
CA HIS A 64 -9.18 7.40 -3.55
C HIS A 64 -7.85 6.62 -3.55
N LEU A 65 -7.15 6.55 -4.69
CA LEU A 65 -5.83 5.94 -4.76
C LEU A 65 -4.78 6.78 -4.01
N LEU A 66 -4.57 8.02 -4.43
CA LEU A 66 -3.40 8.82 -4.02
C LEU A 66 -3.61 9.48 -2.66
N TYR A 67 -4.82 9.93 -2.36
CA TYR A 67 -5.16 10.58 -1.09
C TYR A 67 -5.50 9.56 -0.01
N GLU A 68 -6.41 8.62 -0.30
CA GLU A 68 -7.00 7.78 0.76
C GLU A 68 -6.23 6.48 1.02
N ARG A 69 -5.61 5.87 0.00
CA ARG A 69 -5.06 4.51 0.11
C ARG A 69 -3.55 4.39 0.08
N LEU A 70 -2.86 5.18 -0.74
CA LEU A 70 -1.43 5.00 -0.96
C LEU A 70 -0.63 5.02 0.36
N HIS A 71 -0.93 5.99 1.23
CA HIS A 71 -0.25 6.17 2.50
C HIS A 71 -0.53 5.06 3.53
N LEU A 72 -1.51 4.18 3.31
CA LEU A 72 -1.76 3.06 4.22
C LEU A 72 -0.70 1.96 4.07
N TYR A 73 -0.14 1.82 2.87
CA TYR A 73 0.62 0.62 2.48
C TYR A 73 2.05 0.87 2.07
N VAL A 74 2.38 2.08 1.60
CA VAL A 74 3.61 2.32 0.85
C VAL A 74 4.60 3.13 1.67
N GLN A 75 5.87 2.73 1.64
CA GLN A 75 6.96 3.54 2.15
C GLN A 75 8.11 3.54 1.13
N PRO A 76 8.32 4.64 0.37
CA PRO A 76 9.42 4.73 -0.58
C PRO A 76 10.78 4.62 0.12
N ALA A 77 11.76 4.05 -0.58
CA ALA A 77 13.16 4.08 -0.14
C ALA A 77 13.66 5.54 -0.12
N PRO A 78 14.71 5.86 0.67
CA PRO A 78 15.18 7.24 0.82
C PRO A 78 15.59 7.91 -0.51
N GLU A 79 16.07 7.14 -1.46
CA GLU A 79 16.49 7.58 -2.78
C GLU A 79 15.35 7.69 -3.81
N ASP A 80 14.17 7.14 -3.50
CA ASP A 80 13.02 7.12 -4.40
C ASP A 80 12.22 8.42 -4.29
N ASP A 81 11.76 8.93 -5.43
CA ASP A 81 10.90 10.12 -5.48
C ASP A 81 9.45 9.77 -5.13
N PRO A 82 8.87 10.30 -4.03
CA PRO A 82 7.47 10.05 -3.69
C PRO A 82 6.48 10.64 -4.71
N LEU A 83 6.88 11.58 -5.58
CA LEU A 83 6.02 12.08 -6.66
C LEU A 83 5.85 11.06 -7.80
N ALA A 84 6.67 10.00 -7.84
CA ALA A 84 6.62 8.97 -8.87
C ALA A 84 5.28 8.23 -8.94
N TYR A 85 4.50 8.17 -7.86
CA TYR A 85 3.15 7.57 -7.88
C TYR A 85 2.15 8.43 -8.66
N GLY A 86 2.23 9.76 -8.55
CA GLY A 86 1.44 10.68 -9.37
C GLY A 86 1.82 10.56 -10.85
N ASP A 87 3.12 10.47 -11.15
CA ASP A 87 3.61 10.28 -12.51
C ASP A 87 3.22 8.91 -13.11
N ALA A 88 3.17 7.86 -12.30
CA ALA A 88 2.65 6.55 -12.71
C ALA A 88 1.17 6.63 -13.11
N VAL A 89 0.34 7.36 -12.37
CA VAL A 89 -1.06 7.60 -12.75
C VAL A 89 -1.13 8.40 -14.06
N ARG A 90 -0.31 9.45 -14.22
CA ARG A 90 -0.26 10.23 -15.47
C ARG A 90 0.14 9.39 -16.67
N LEU A 91 1.07 8.46 -16.52
CA LEU A 91 1.45 7.52 -17.57
C LEU A 91 0.29 6.60 -17.97
N LEU A 92 -0.47 6.11 -16.99
CA LEU A 92 -1.67 5.32 -17.25
C LEU A 92 -2.77 6.14 -17.97
N VAL A 93 -2.95 7.40 -17.59
CA VAL A 93 -3.86 8.35 -18.28
C VAL A 93 -3.47 8.50 -19.75
N ASP A 94 -2.18 8.70 -20.04
CA ASP A 94 -1.66 8.83 -21.40
C ASP A 94 -1.91 7.56 -22.23
N HIS A 95 -1.68 6.39 -21.64
CA HIS A 95 -1.97 5.12 -22.31
C HIS A 95 -3.46 4.93 -22.60
N GLN A 96 -4.35 5.26 -21.65
CA GLN A 96 -5.80 5.17 -21.88
C GLN A 96 -6.29 6.15 -22.95
N ARG A 97 -5.66 7.33 -23.06
CA ARG A 97 -5.90 8.25 -24.16
C ARG A 97 -5.48 7.65 -25.49
N ALA A 98 -4.28 7.08 -25.58
CA ALA A 98 -3.76 6.46 -26.80
C ALA A 98 -4.63 5.26 -27.24
N ALA A 99 -5.16 4.50 -26.28
CA ALA A 99 -6.15 3.45 -26.50
C ALA A 99 -7.57 3.97 -26.83
N LYS A 100 -7.75 5.29 -27.00
CA LYS A 100 -9.02 5.96 -27.32
C LYS A 100 -10.13 5.77 -26.28
N ARG A 101 -9.77 5.48 -25.02
CA ARG A 101 -10.72 5.34 -23.90
C ARG A 101 -11.01 6.66 -23.21
N LEU A 102 -10.10 7.61 -23.30
CA LEU A 102 -10.25 8.97 -22.78
C LEU A 102 -10.35 10.00 -23.90
N ASN A 103 -11.21 11.00 -23.71
CA ASN A 103 -11.19 12.21 -24.55
C ASN A 103 -10.15 13.21 -24.03
N ALA A 104 -9.75 14.18 -24.86
CA ALA A 104 -8.70 15.16 -24.51
C ALA A 104 -9.04 15.94 -23.22
N LYS A 105 -10.28 16.40 -23.08
CA LYS A 105 -10.74 17.14 -21.89
C LYS A 105 -10.62 16.32 -20.61
N ARG A 106 -10.97 15.02 -20.68
CA ARG A 106 -10.83 14.10 -19.53
C ARG A 106 -9.37 13.81 -19.22
N GLN A 107 -8.54 13.65 -20.24
CA GLN A 107 -7.09 13.47 -20.07
C GLN A 107 -6.47 14.68 -19.34
N GLU A 108 -6.71 15.90 -19.81
CA GLU A 108 -6.20 17.13 -19.19
C GLU A 108 -6.62 17.23 -17.71
N ARG A 109 -7.89 16.97 -17.41
CA ARG A 109 -8.39 16.98 -16.04
C ARG A 109 -7.71 15.92 -15.16
N LEU A 110 -7.57 14.68 -15.65
CA LEU A 110 -6.95 13.60 -14.88
C LEU A 110 -5.45 13.82 -14.69
N HIS A 111 -4.75 14.47 -15.62
CA HIS A 111 -3.35 14.87 -15.39
C HIS A 111 -3.24 15.89 -14.27
N ALA A 112 -4.08 16.94 -14.29
CA ALA A 112 -4.06 17.96 -13.25
C ALA A 112 -4.39 17.35 -11.88
N GLU A 113 -5.36 16.44 -11.83
CA GLU A 113 -5.70 15.71 -10.61
C GLU A 113 -4.54 14.84 -10.13
N ALA A 114 -3.93 14.04 -11.00
CA ALA A 114 -2.83 13.15 -10.62
C ALA A 114 -1.57 13.91 -10.18
N GLU A 115 -1.34 15.10 -10.74
CA GLU A 115 -0.25 15.99 -10.33
C GLU A 115 -0.51 16.57 -8.94
N TRP A 116 -1.68 17.19 -8.73
CA TRP A 116 -2.08 17.73 -7.42
C TRP A 116 -2.12 16.66 -6.33
N GLN A 117 -2.83 15.56 -6.57
CA GLN A 117 -2.95 14.47 -5.60
C GLN A 117 -1.62 13.74 -5.38
N GLY A 118 -0.73 13.72 -6.37
CA GLY A 118 0.63 13.19 -6.21
C GLY A 118 1.44 14.02 -5.22
N GLU A 119 1.38 15.35 -5.30
CA GLU A 119 2.02 16.25 -4.32
C GLU A 119 1.43 16.07 -2.92
N VAL A 120 0.10 15.96 -2.81
CA VAL A 120 -0.57 15.71 -1.53
C VAL A 120 -0.13 14.36 -0.96
N ALA A 121 -0.12 13.29 -1.76
CA ALA A 121 0.30 11.95 -1.35
C ALA A 121 1.73 11.94 -0.82
N ALA A 122 2.66 12.65 -1.47
CA ALA A 122 4.03 12.79 -0.99
C ALA A 122 4.11 13.45 0.40
N GLY A 123 3.18 14.34 0.74
CA GLY A 123 3.02 14.87 2.10
C GLY A 123 2.44 13.85 3.07
N LEU A 124 1.36 13.15 2.69
CA LEU A 124 0.71 12.13 3.54
C LEU A 124 1.67 11.00 3.93
N LEU A 125 2.63 10.65 3.07
CA LEU A 125 3.63 9.63 3.36
C LEU A 125 4.55 10.01 4.54
N ARG A 126 4.73 11.30 4.87
CA ARG A 126 5.54 11.72 6.03
C ARG A 126 4.72 11.91 7.30
N ARG A 127 3.41 11.92 7.23
CA ARG A 127 2.56 12.21 8.38
C ARG A 127 2.65 11.10 9.44
N ALA A 128 3.16 11.46 10.61
CA ALA A 128 3.27 10.54 11.76
C ALA A 128 1.91 10.05 12.25
N ASP A 129 0.82 10.79 11.98
CA ASP A 129 -0.53 10.40 12.36
C ASP A 129 -1.22 9.46 11.36
N LEU A 130 -0.62 9.22 10.20
CA LEU A 130 -1.13 8.34 9.15
C LEU A 130 -0.24 7.12 8.89
N VAL A 131 0.75 6.88 9.75
CA VAL A 131 1.70 5.78 9.59
C VAL A 131 1.10 4.46 10.10
N THR A 132 1.42 3.36 9.42
CA THR A 132 1.14 1.98 9.86
C THR A 132 2.43 1.33 10.36
N TRP A 133 2.35 0.24 11.13
CA TRP A 133 3.53 -0.43 11.67
C TRP A 133 4.56 -0.80 10.59
N PRO A 134 4.19 -1.45 9.46
CA PRO A 134 5.15 -1.76 8.41
C PRO A 134 5.86 -0.52 7.85
N ARG A 135 5.15 0.60 7.69
CA ARG A 135 5.71 1.86 7.20
C ARG A 135 6.65 2.50 8.23
N LEU A 136 6.26 2.51 9.50
CA LEU A 136 7.10 3.06 10.58
C LEU A 136 8.39 2.26 10.73
N TYR A 137 8.32 0.94 10.72
CA TYR A 137 9.49 0.07 10.81
C TYR A 137 10.37 0.15 9.55
N ALA A 138 9.80 0.29 8.35
CA ALA A 138 10.58 0.55 7.15
C ALA A 138 11.39 1.85 7.29
N VAL A 139 10.77 2.93 7.78
CA VAL A 139 11.45 4.20 8.06
C VAL A 139 12.56 4.02 9.09
N LEU A 140 12.32 3.31 10.20
CA LEU A 140 13.34 3.05 11.23
C LEU A 140 14.53 2.27 10.65
N LEU A 141 14.28 1.20 9.90
CA LEU A 141 15.34 0.40 9.27
C LEU A 141 16.20 1.28 8.35
N HIS A 142 15.58 2.12 7.52
CA HIS A 142 16.30 3.06 6.67
C HIS A 142 17.07 4.12 7.45
N ALA A 143 16.47 4.73 8.47
CA ALA A 143 17.12 5.72 9.33
C ALA A 143 18.34 5.16 10.06
N HIS A 144 18.33 3.86 10.39
CA HIS A 144 19.43 3.15 11.02
C HIS A 144 20.41 2.50 10.01
N GLY A 145 20.20 2.69 8.71
CA GLY A 145 21.09 2.16 7.66
C GLY A 145 21.11 0.64 7.57
N VAL A 146 20.02 -0.02 7.96
CA VAL A 146 19.88 -1.48 7.86
C VAL A 146 19.75 -1.87 6.38
N ASP A 147 20.44 -2.94 5.98
CA ASP A 147 20.24 -3.52 4.65
C ASP A 147 18.89 -4.25 4.62
N VAL A 148 17.86 -3.55 4.13
CA VAL A 148 16.49 -4.05 4.01
C VAL A 148 16.33 -5.19 3.00
N THR A 149 17.36 -5.47 2.20
CA THR A 149 17.37 -6.60 1.26
C THR A 149 17.92 -7.89 1.87
N ASP A 150 18.54 -7.80 3.05
CA ASP A 150 19.01 -8.95 3.83
C ASP A 150 18.02 -9.26 4.98
N PRO A 151 17.22 -10.33 4.86
CA PRO A 151 16.27 -10.71 5.91
C PRO A 151 16.94 -11.03 7.26
N ALA A 152 18.22 -11.41 7.27
CA ALA A 152 18.95 -11.65 8.51
C ALA A 152 19.27 -10.33 9.22
N ALA A 153 19.72 -9.31 8.48
CA ALA A 153 20.00 -7.98 9.00
C ALA A 153 18.73 -7.32 9.57
N VAL A 154 17.60 -7.43 8.86
CA VAL A 154 16.29 -6.93 9.33
C VAL A 154 15.89 -7.61 10.65
N ARG A 155 15.97 -8.95 10.71
CA ARG A 155 15.60 -9.71 11.92
C ARG A 155 16.53 -9.40 13.10
N GLU A 156 17.84 -9.25 12.86
CA GLU A 156 18.81 -8.88 13.91
C GLU A 156 18.48 -7.51 14.49
N TRP A 157 18.19 -6.53 13.62
CA TRP A 157 17.81 -5.19 14.07
C TRP A 157 16.51 -5.21 14.87
N LEU A 158 15.47 -5.91 14.40
CA LEU A 158 14.19 -6.05 15.12
C LEU A 158 14.39 -6.70 16.49
N THR A 159 15.24 -7.73 16.58
CA THR A 159 15.57 -8.38 17.85
C THR A 159 16.23 -7.41 18.84
N GLY A 160 17.16 -6.58 18.35
CA GLY A 160 17.78 -5.53 19.15
C GLY A 160 16.78 -4.47 19.62
N PHE A 161 15.88 -4.05 18.72
CA PHE A 161 14.86 -3.05 19.01
C PHE A 161 13.79 -3.55 19.99
N ALA A 162 13.39 -4.82 19.89
CA ALA A 162 12.49 -5.48 20.85
C ALA A 162 13.07 -5.55 22.27
N GLY A 163 14.41 -5.61 22.39
CA GLY A 163 15.11 -5.61 23.68
C GLY A 163 15.13 -4.26 24.41
N LEU A 164 14.71 -3.17 23.76
CA LEU A 164 14.61 -1.84 24.38
C LEU A 164 13.41 -1.77 25.34
N ASP A 165 13.43 -0.82 26.27
CA ASP A 165 12.22 -0.48 27.02
C ASP A 165 11.28 0.43 26.19
N GLU A 166 10.08 0.67 26.71
CA GLU A 166 9.07 1.46 26.00
C GLU A 166 9.51 2.91 25.77
N GLU A 167 10.14 3.54 26.76
CA GLU A 167 10.63 4.93 26.67
C GLU A 167 11.69 5.06 25.57
N GLN A 168 12.61 4.09 25.49
CA GLN A 168 13.62 4.02 24.45
C GLN A 168 13.04 3.80 23.06
N ARG A 169 12.00 2.97 22.92
CA ARG A 169 11.31 2.79 21.63
C ARG A 169 10.60 4.07 21.19
N LEU A 170 9.87 4.73 22.10
CA LEU A 170 9.19 6.00 21.80
C LEU A 170 10.20 7.09 21.39
N ALA A 171 11.33 7.19 22.10
CA ALA A 171 12.42 8.09 21.71
C ALA A 171 12.99 7.78 20.33
N GLY A 172 13.05 6.49 19.94
CA GLY A 172 13.40 6.06 18.60
C GLY A 172 12.43 6.57 17.53
N TYR A 173 11.12 6.56 17.81
CA TYR A 173 10.11 7.10 16.90
C TYR A 173 10.18 8.64 16.81
N GLU A 174 10.38 9.33 17.93
CA GLU A 174 10.58 10.79 17.97
C GLU A 174 11.82 11.23 17.17
N ALA A 175 12.89 10.45 17.22
CA ALA A 175 14.12 10.73 16.51
C ALA A 175 13.97 10.73 14.97
N LEU A 176 12.87 10.20 14.42
CA LEU A 176 12.58 10.26 12.99
C LEU A 176 12.17 11.67 12.53
N VAL A 177 11.61 12.50 13.40
CA VAL A 177 11.18 13.86 13.04
C VAL A 177 12.34 14.75 12.57
N PRO A 178 13.44 14.92 13.34
CA PRO A 178 14.55 15.78 12.93
C PRO A 178 15.30 15.28 11.68
N THR A 179 15.09 14.02 11.28
CA THR A 179 15.67 13.46 10.04
C THR A 179 14.85 13.79 8.80
N GLY A 180 13.62 14.31 8.95
CA GLY A 180 12.69 14.60 7.86
C GLY A 180 11.95 13.37 7.32
N TRP A 181 12.13 12.19 7.94
CA TRP A 181 11.41 10.97 7.60
C TRP A 181 9.92 11.07 7.96
N LEU A 182 9.63 11.66 9.11
CA LEU A 182 8.28 11.94 9.57
C LEU A 182 8.13 13.41 9.90
N ASP A 183 6.93 13.94 9.67
CA ASP A 183 6.53 15.26 10.16
C ASP A 183 6.31 15.21 11.67
N GLU A 184 6.34 16.37 12.33
CA GLU A 184 6.09 16.47 13.77
C GLU A 184 4.69 15.92 14.10
N PRO A 185 4.56 15.02 15.09
CA PRO A 185 3.25 14.57 15.56
C PRO A 185 2.45 15.76 16.14
N ASP A 186 1.15 15.55 16.38
CA ASP A 186 0.34 16.55 17.10
C ASP A 186 0.87 16.80 18.52
N GLU A 187 0.21 17.70 19.26
CA GLU A 187 0.59 18.14 20.61
C GLU A 187 0.76 16.98 21.62
N GLN A 188 0.25 15.78 21.32
CA GLN A 188 0.33 14.60 22.18
C GLN A 188 1.60 13.77 21.95
N GLY A 189 2.33 14.02 20.86
CA GLY A 189 3.61 13.39 20.57
C GLY A 189 3.52 11.89 20.31
N TRP A 190 4.64 11.19 20.55
CA TRP A 190 4.70 9.74 20.61
C TRP A 190 4.38 9.27 22.03
N GLY A 191 3.33 8.48 22.16
CA GLY A 191 2.89 7.91 23.43
C GLY A 191 1.86 6.81 23.22
N PRO A 192 1.26 6.27 24.29
CA PRO A 192 0.37 5.11 24.21
C PRO A 192 -0.81 5.31 23.23
N GLY A 193 -1.40 6.50 23.19
CA GLY A 193 -2.50 6.81 22.26
C GLY A 193 -2.07 6.80 20.79
N ARG A 194 -0.85 7.26 20.48
CA ARG A 194 -0.28 7.21 19.13
C ARG A 194 0.07 5.79 18.72
N VAL A 195 0.70 5.03 19.61
CA VAL A 195 1.00 3.61 19.39
C VAL A 195 -0.29 2.83 19.08
N LEU A 196 -1.35 3.10 19.84
CA LEU A 196 -2.65 2.51 19.61
C LEU A 196 -3.24 2.90 18.24
N SER A 197 -3.17 4.17 17.85
CA SER A 197 -3.71 4.61 16.57
C SER A 197 -2.94 4.03 15.37
N VAL A 198 -1.62 3.86 15.47
CA VAL A 198 -0.81 3.14 14.48
C VAL A 198 -1.26 1.68 14.37
N GLY A 199 -1.53 1.02 15.50
CA GLY A 199 -2.07 -0.34 15.52
C GLY A 199 -3.44 -0.44 14.84
N MET A 200 -4.37 0.47 15.15
CA MET A 200 -5.70 0.52 14.51
C MET A 200 -5.59 0.77 12.99
N ALA A 201 -4.72 1.70 12.58
CA ALA A 201 -4.48 1.98 11.16
C ALA A 201 -3.89 0.75 10.44
N THR A 202 -3.01 0.00 11.10
CA THR A 202 -2.39 -1.22 10.56
C THR A 202 -3.43 -2.33 10.34
N ASP A 203 -4.23 -2.67 11.36
CA ASP A 203 -5.30 -3.68 11.23
C ASP A 203 -6.33 -3.25 10.18
N GLY A 204 -6.76 -1.98 10.20
CA GLY A 204 -7.69 -1.44 9.21
C GLY A 204 -7.17 -1.52 7.77
N ALA A 205 -5.92 -1.11 7.55
CA ALA A 205 -5.26 -1.22 6.24
C ALA A 205 -5.18 -2.67 5.78
N ARG A 206 -4.73 -3.60 6.65
CA ARG A 206 -4.62 -5.02 6.32
C ARG A 206 -5.97 -5.61 5.91
N ARG A 207 -7.03 -5.37 6.68
CA ARG A 207 -8.40 -5.84 6.35
C ARG A 207 -8.93 -5.27 5.05
N LEU A 208 -8.66 -3.99 4.74
CA LEU A 208 -9.07 -3.40 3.46
C LEU A 208 -8.36 -4.09 2.29
N LEU A 209 -7.09 -4.45 2.45
CA LEU A 209 -6.33 -5.16 1.43
C LEU A 209 -6.83 -6.60 1.22
N GLU A 210 -7.08 -7.32 2.31
CA GLU A 210 -7.71 -8.65 2.31
C GLU A 210 -9.06 -8.64 1.59
N GLN A 211 -9.93 -7.69 1.93
CA GLN A 211 -11.22 -7.51 1.25
C GLN A 211 -11.05 -7.21 -0.25
N GLY A 212 -10.07 -6.39 -0.62
CA GLY A 212 -9.73 -6.12 -2.02
C GLY A 212 -9.34 -7.40 -2.79
N LEU A 213 -8.48 -8.23 -2.18
CA LEU A 213 -8.03 -9.52 -2.74
C LEU A 213 -9.20 -10.50 -2.91
N MET A 214 -10.08 -10.59 -1.92
CA MET A 214 -11.28 -11.43 -1.99
C MET A 214 -12.24 -10.95 -3.08
N ARG A 215 -12.58 -9.66 -3.10
CA ARG A 215 -13.45 -9.05 -4.13
C ARG A 215 -12.91 -9.25 -5.53
N ARG A 216 -11.59 -9.13 -5.71
CA ARG A 216 -10.91 -9.40 -6.98
C ARG A 216 -11.11 -10.84 -7.42
N SER A 217 -10.90 -11.81 -6.53
CA SER A 217 -11.07 -13.23 -6.85
C SER A 217 -12.51 -13.56 -7.23
N TYR A 218 -13.50 -13.00 -6.52
CA TYR A 218 -14.92 -13.17 -6.88
C TYR A 218 -15.27 -12.57 -8.25
N ARG A 219 -14.67 -11.43 -8.61
CA ARG A 219 -14.83 -10.81 -9.94
C ARG A 219 -14.32 -11.76 -11.03
N ASN A 220 -13.13 -12.32 -10.84
CA ASN A 220 -12.51 -13.25 -11.80
C ASN A 220 -13.31 -14.56 -11.92
N LEU A 221 -13.86 -15.07 -10.82
CA LEU A 221 -14.76 -16.23 -10.82
C LEU A 221 -16.07 -15.98 -11.58
N ALA A 222 -16.67 -14.80 -11.40
CA ALA A 222 -17.88 -14.43 -12.13
C ALA A 222 -17.62 -14.39 -13.65
N GLU A 223 -16.46 -13.89 -14.07
CA GLU A 223 -16.03 -13.88 -15.46
C GLU A 223 -15.78 -15.30 -16.01
N LEU A 224 -15.14 -16.18 -15.24
CA LEU A 224 -14.96 -17.60 -15.60
C LEU A 224 -16.30 -18.31 -15.81
N THR A 225 -17.23 -18.09 -14.87
CA THR A 225 -18.58 -18.68 -14.91
C THR A 225 -19.34 -18.21 -16.15
N ALA A 226 -19.25 -16.91 -16.47
CA ALA A 226 -19.85 -16.35 -17.68
C ALA A 226 -19.27 -16.96 -18.97
N LEU A 227 -18.02 -17.44 -18.94
CA LEU A 227 -17.33 -18.10 -20.05
C LEU A 227 -17.52 -19.63 -20.06
N GLY A 228 -18.31 -20.20 -19.13
CA GLY A 228 -18.57 -21.64 -19.05
C GLY A 228 -17.34 -22.48 -18.67
N ARG A 229 -16.36 -21.88 -17.99
CA ARG A 229 -15.14 -22.55 -17.53
C ARG A 229 -15.38 -23.17 -16.13
N PRO A 230 -14.74 -24.31 -15.80
CA PRO A 230 -14.85 -24.91 -14.47
C PRO A 230 -14.24 -24.00 -13.40
N MET A 231 -14.75 -24.13 -12.17
CA MET A 231 -14.21 -23.42 -11.00
C MET A 231 -12.80 -23.94 -10.66
N PRO A 232 -11.82 -23.06 -10.39
CA PRO A 232 -10.48 -23.46 -9.98
C PRO A 232 -10.48 -24.17 -8.63
N GLU A 233 -9.58 -25.12 -8.44
CA GLU A 233 -9.46 -25.88 -7.18
C GLU A 233 -9.09 -24.98 -5.99
N GLU A 234 -8.29 -23.93 -6.18
CA GLU A 234 -7.89 -22.99 -5.11
C GLU A 234 -9.07 -22.18 -4.54
N LEU A 235 -10.16 -22.07 -5.30
CA LEU A 235 -11.38 -21.35 -4.94
C LEU A 235 -12.55 -22.30 -4.67
N ALA A 236 -12.30 -23.62 -4.76
CA ALA A 236 -13.24 -24.68 -4.43
C ALA A 236 -13.15 -25.14 -2.97
N GLY A 237 -12.19 -24.60 -2.21
CA GLY A 237 -11.94 -24.91 -0.80
C GLY A 237 -12.92 -24.25 0.18
N ASP A 238 -12.65 -24.42 1.47
CA ASP A 238 -13.43 -23.79 2.55
C ASP A 238 -13.19 -22.27 2.57
N PHE A 239 -14.21 -21.49 2.89
CA PHE A 239 -14.13 -20.02 2.94
C PHE A 239 -13.05 -19.54 3.93
N GLU A 240 -12.87 -20.27 5.04
CA GLU A 240 -11.82 -19.99 6.02
C GLU A 240 -10.40 -20.13 5.45
N GLU A 241 -10.16 -21.14 4.59
CA GLU A 241 -8.86 -21.32 3.92
C GLU A 241 -8.57 -20.18 2.93
N PHE A 242 -9.62 -19.68 2.28
CA PHE A 242 -9.53 -18.55 1.36
C PHE A 242 -9.24 -17.22 2.08
N GLU A 243 -9.89 -16.96 3.21
CA GLU A 243 -9.59 -15.80 4.06
C GLU A 243 -8.14 -15.84 4.56
N ALA A 244 -7.67 -17.00 5.02
CA ALA A 244 -6.28 -17.19 5.44
C ALA A 244 -5.29 -16.93 4.28
N ALA A 245 -5.57 -17.44 3.09
CA ALA A 245 -4.74 -17.18 1.92
C ALA A 245 -4.72 -15.69 1.52
N ALA A 246 -5.85 -14.98 1.66
CA ALA A 246 -5.92 -13.55 1.41
C ALA A 246 -5.08 -12.75 2.42
N ALA A 247 -5.09 -13.13 3.70
CA ALA A 247 -4.27 -12.53 4.74
C ALA A 247 -2.77 -12.71 4.45
N GLU A 248 -2.34 -13.91 4.07
CA GLU A 248 -0.95 -14.18 3.68
C GLU A 248 -0.50 -13.30 2.50
N VAL A 249 -1.32 -13.21 1.46
CA VAL A 249 -1.00 -12.39 0.28
C VAL A 249 -1.02 -10.90 0.61
N ALA A 250 -1.86 -10.46 1.54
CA ALA A 250 -1.86 -9.07 2.01
C ALA A 250 -0.52 -8.72 2.68
N LEU A 251 0.01 -9.59 3.54
CA LEU A 251 1.33 -9.39 4.17
C LEU A 251 2.45 -9.34 3.13
N ASP A 252 2.43 -10.23 2.13
CA ASP A 252 3.43 -10.26 1.07
C ASP A 252 3.41 -8.96 0.24
N LEU A 253 2.22 -8.46 -0.12
CA LEU A 253 2.06 -7.20 -0.86
C LEU A 253 2.52 -5.98 -0.05
N ILE A 254 2.18 -5.92 1.24
CA ILE A 254 2.67 -4.84 2.12
C ILE A 254 4.19 -4.89 2.19
N GLY A 255 4.79 -6.08 2.23
CA GLY A 255 6.24 -6.26 2.21
C GLY A 255 6.88 -5.79 0.90
N GLU A 256 6.23 -6.05 -0.25
CA GLU A 256 6.67 -5.53 -1.55
C GLU A 256 6.65 -3.98 -1.60
N TRP A 257 5.70 -3.35 -0.91
CA TRP A 257 5.53 -1.89 -0.91
C TRP A 257 6.25 -1.17 0.25
N THR A 258 6.90 -1.91 1.13
CA THR A 258 7.71 -1.41 2.24
C THR A 258 9.07 -2.12 2.27
N VAL A 259 9.24 -3.09 3.17
CA VAL A 259 10.44 -3.93 3.27
C VAL A 259 10.04 -5.41 3.11
N PRO A 260 10.68 -6.16 2.18
CA PRO A 260 10.34 -7.56 1.95
C PRO A 260 10.37 -8.40 3.23
N GLY A 261 9.27 -9.11 3.51
CA GLY A 261 9.14 -9.99 4.67
C GLY A 261 8.90 -9.29 6.02
N LEU A 262 9.03 -7.96 6.11
CA LEU A 262 8.85 -7.22 7.36
C LEU A 262 7.45 -7.39 7.98
N PRO A 263 6.31 -7.28 7.24
CA PRO A 263 4.99 -7.44 7.84
C PRO A 263 4.80 -8.81 8.50
N ARG A 264 5.34 -9.86 7.87
CA ARG A 264 5.30 -11.22 8.40
C ARG A 264 6.10 -11.35 9.70
N LEU A 265 7.30 -10.77 9.75
CA LEU A 265 8.11 -10.73 10.97
C LEU A 265 7.37 -10.03 12.11
N LEU A 266 6.72 -8.89 11.83
CA LEU A 266 5.98 -8.11 12.82
C LEU A 266 4.77 -8.88 13.38
N VAL A 267 4.11 -9.72 12.58
CA VAL A 267 2.95 -10.50 13.02
C VAL A 267 3.35 -11.81 13.70
N GLU A 268 4.30 -12.56 13.12
CA GLU A 268 4.61 -13.93 13.53
C GLU A 268 5.73 -14.01 14.57
N GLU A 269 6.77 -13.18 14.45
CA GLU A 269 8.00 -13.27 15.25
C GLU A 269 8.12 -12.17 16.30
N PHE A 270 7.61 -10.96 16.02
CA PHE A 270 7.71 -9.77 16.88
C PHE A 270 6.36 -9.05 17.11
N PRO A 271 5.29 -9.75 17.50
CA PRO A 271 3.96 -9.14 17.70
C PRO A 271 3.95 -8.02 18.76
N GLU A 272 4.87 -8.06 19.72
CA GLU A 272 5.03 -7.01 20.74
C GLU A 272 5.54 -5.68 20.17
N LEU A 273 6.20 -5.70 19.01
CA LEU A 273 6.71 -4.50 18.33
C LEU A 273 5.63 -3.79 17.51
N ALA A 274 4.60 -4.52 17.08
CA ALA A 274 3.53 -4.03 16.23
C ALA A 274 2.15 -4.47 16.79
N PRO A 275 1.78 -4.05 18.02
CA PRO A 275 0.53 -4.45 18.61
C PRO A 275 -0.65 -3.92 17.77
N GLU A 276 -1.57 -4.83 17.43
CA GLU A 276 -2.87 -4.50 16.84
C GLU A 276 -3.92 -4.59 17.97
N PRO A 277 -4.64 -3.49 18.28
CA PRO A 277 -5.47 -3.47 19.46
C PRO A 277 -6.75 -4.28 19.33
N GLY A 278 -7.14 -4.91 20.45
CA GLY A 278 -8.43 -5.58 20.58
C GLY A 278 -9.60 -4.61 20.70
N ALA A 279 -10.82 -5.11 20.55
CA ALA A 279 -12.04 -4.31 20.66
C ALA A 279 -12.14 -3.53 21.99
N GLU A 280 -11.73 -4.15 23.11
CA GLU A 280 -11.77 -3.53 24.43
C GLU A 280 -10.80 -2.34 24.55
N GLU A 281 -9.62 -2.42 23.93
CA GLU A 281 -8.61 -1.36 23.93
C GLU A 281 -9.05 -0.19 23.06
N ILE A 282 -9.67 -0.49 21.92
CA ILE A 282 -10.27 0.50 21.01
C ILE A 282 -11.40 1.26 21.73
N ASP A 283 -12.32 0.54 22.35
CA ASP A 283 -13.45 1.15 23.07
C ASP A 283 -12.97 2.05 24.22
N ALA A 284 -11.96 1.61 24.97
CA ALA A 284 -11.35 2.39 26.05
C ALA A 284 -10.68 3.68 25.55
N TYR A 285 -10.07 3.65 24.38
CA TYR A 285 -9.46 4.82 23.75
C TYR A 285 -10.49 5.80 23.21
N LEU A 286 -11.50 5.30 22.47
CA LEU A 286 -12.57 6.14 21.93
C LEU A 286 -13.34 6.87 23.02
N ALA A 287 -13.51 6.25 24.19
CA ALA A 287 -14.14 6.88 25.35
C ALA A 287 -13.33 8.05 25.95
N GLN A 288 -12.04 8.17 25.64
CA GLN A 288 -11.16 9.25 26.11
C GLN A 288 -11.10 10.43 25.14
N LEU A 289 -11.53 10.26 23.89
CA LEU A 289 -11.58 11.34 22.91
C LEU A 289 -12.72 12.30 23.26
N PRO A 290 -12.50 13.64 23.15
CA PRO A 290 -13.57 14.61 23.34
C PRO A 290 -14.68 14.36 22.30
N PRO A 291 -15.97 14.49 22.67
CA PRO A 291 -17.06 14.40 21.70
C PRO A 291 -16.92 15.53 20.67
N GLU A 292 -17.05 15.18 19.38
CA GLU A 292 -17.13 16.13 18.25
C GLU A 292 -18.33 17.07 18.35
#